data_AF-A0A2N0PAD2-F1
#
_entry.id   AF-A0A2N0PAD2-F1
#
_cell.length_a   1.000
_cell.length_b   1.000
_cell.length_c   1.000
_cell.angle_alpha   90.00
_cell.angle_beta   90.00
_cell.angle_gamma   90.00
#
_symmetry.space_group_name_H-M   'P 1'
#
loop_
_entity.id
_entity.type
_entity.pdbx_description
1 polymer ?
#
loop_
_entity_poly.entity_id
_entity_poly.type
_entity_poly.pdbx_seq_one_letter_code
_entity_poly.pdbx_strand_id
1 'polypeptide(L)'
;MDICEAVSSIRNKNKINVRGYLMVKDKKRNNSYYWYCEKWDQLRCNERATTMFTKDQHHLVKFTDYNHAADASRVKVVKSLNLLKERAQQTNGQPVQVIQSVLAGSSQEIGSHLPSRDALRQDVK
;
A
#
# COMPACT_ATOMS: atom_id res chain seq x y z
N MET A 1 2.09 -14.31 17.04
CA MET A 1 2.62 -14.01 15.69
C MET A 1 1.74 -12.93 15.10
N ASP A 2 2.34 -11.81 14.68
CA ASP A 2 1.61 -10.69 14.10
C ASP A 2 1.05 -11.08 12.74
N ILE A 3 -0.20 -10.72 12.42
CA ILE A 3 -0.76 -10.93 11.10
C ILE A 3 -0.41 -9.71 10.24
N CYS A 4 0.27 -9.94 9.12
CA CYS A 4 0.59 -8.91 8.14
C CYS A 4 -0.57 -8.78 7.15
N GLU A 5 -1.07 -7.56 7.03
CA GLU A 5 -2.16 -7.25 6.11
C GLU A 5 -1.64 -7.20 4.67
N ALA A 6 -2.34 -7.86 3.75
CA ALA A 6 -2.05 -7.75 2.32
C ALA A 6 -2.46 -6.36 1.80
N VAL A 7 -1.60 -5.77 0.98
CA VAL A 7 -1.85 -4.47 0.33
C VAL A 7 -1.78 -4.69 -1.17
N SER A 8 -2.89 -4.43 -1.87
CA SER A 8 -2.91 -4.45 -3.34
C SER A 8 -1.96 -3.39 -3.90
N SER A 9 -1.40 -3.63 -5.08
CA SER A 9 -0.42 -2.73 -5.68
C SER A 9 -0.82 -2.34 -7.08
N ILE A 10 -0.61 -1.07 -7.38
CA ILE A 10 -0.84 -0.44 -8.67
C ILE A 10 -0.06 -1.06 -9.85
N ARG A 11 0.96 -1.90 -9.61
CA ARG A 11 1.77 -2.57 -10.65
C ARG A 11 1.81 -4.10 -10.51
N ASN A 12 0.76 -4.74 -9.99
CA ASN A 12 0.69 -6.21 -9.77
C ASN A 12 1.76 -6.82 -8.84
N LYS A 13 2.63 -6.02 -8.22
CA LYS A 13 3.58 -6.52 -7.21
C LYS A 13 2.84 -6.72 -5.90
N ASN A 14 2.70 -7.96 -5.43
CA ASN A 14 2.11 -8.22 -4.12
C ASN A 14 2.87 -7.46 -3.01
N LYS A 15 2.13 -6.73 -2.18
CA LYS A 15 2.67 -6.01 -1.02
C LYS A 15 2.00 -6.46 0.26
N ILE A 16 2.69 -6.25 1.38
CA ILE A 16 2.14 -6.41 2.72
C ILE A 16 2.52 -5.22 3.59
N ASN A 17 1.66 -4.89 4.55
CA ASN A 17 2.00 -3.98 5.63
C ASN A 17 2.59 -4.79 6.78
N VAL A 18 3.84 -4.49 7.15
CA VAL A 18 4.52 -5.04 8.31
C VAL A 18 4.80 -3.90 9.27
N ARG A 19 4.00 -3.75 10.33
CA ARG A 19 4.22 -2.73 11.38
C ARG A 19 4.36 -1.27 10.85
N GLY A 20 3.64 -0.92 9.79
CA GLY A 20 3.72 0.40 9.16
C GLY A 20 4.77 0.52 8.05
N TYR A 21 5.50 -0.56 7.77
CA TYR A 21 6.42 -0.67 6.65
C TYR A 21 5.74 -1.38 5.48
N LEU A 22 5.79 -0.76 4.30
CA LEU A 22 5.23 -1.36 3.10
C LEU A 22 6.30 -2.23 2.42
N MET A 23 6.08 -3.54 2.43
CA MET A 23 7.01 -4.54 1.94
C MET A 23 6.54 -5.14 0.62
N VAL A 24 7.44 -5.37 -0.32
CA VAL A 24 7.20 -5.95 -1.63
C VAL A 24 7.65 -7.40 -1.66
N LYS A 25 6.86 -8.28 -2.28
CA LYS A 25 7.20 -9.70 -2.42
C LYS A 25 8.50 -9.86 -3.22
N ASP A 26 9.46 -10.56 -2.63
CA ASP A 26 10.68 -11.04 -3.28
C ASP A 26 10.39 -12.39 -3.93
N LYS A 27 10.22 -13.41 -3.09
CA LYS A 27 10.08 -14.82 -3.49
C LYS A 27 9.27 -15.61 -2.49
N LYS A 28 8.81 -16.79 -2.91
CA LYS A 28 8.14 -17.79 -2.07
C LYS A 28 8.99 -19.05 -2.04
N ARG A 29 9.12 -19.67 -0.87
CA ARG A 29 9.67 -21.03 -0.71
C ARG A 29 8.78 -21.80 0.24
N ASN A 30 8.20 -22.91 -0.23
CA ASN A 30 7.18 -23.68 0.50
C ASN A 30 6.06 -22.74 0.97
N ASN A 31 5.85 -22.69 2.29
CA ASN A 31 4.86 -21.83 2.93
C ASN A 31 5.40 -20.49 3.43
N SER A 32 6.69 -20.23 3.20
CA SER A 32 7.36 -19.00 3.58
C SER A 32 7.43 -18.01 2.42
N TYR A 33 7.13 -16.75 2.71
CA TYR A 33 7.22 -15.64 1.79
C TYR A 33 8.27 -14.67 2.30
N TYR A 34 9.12 -14.22 1.38
CA TYR A 34 10.20 -13.29 1.63
C TYR A 34 9.85 -11.95 1.01
N TRP A 35 10.15 -10.88 1.74
CA TRP A 35 9.77 -9.53 1.38
C TRP A 35 10.95 -8.57 1.56
N TYR A 36 11.00 -7.54 0.75
CA TYR A 36 11.95 -6.43 0.86
C TYR A 36 11.20 -5.10 0.94
N CYS A 37 11.81 -4.09 1.55
CA CYS A 37 11.17 -2.77 1.68
C CYS A 37 10.94 -2.10 0.32
N GLU A 38 9.81 -1.42 0.15
CA GLU A 38 9.52 -0.69 -1.10
C GLU A 38 10.54 0.43 -1.39
N LYS A 39 11.20 0.95 -0.35
CA LYS A 39 12.24 1.98 -0.46
C LYS A 39 13.62 1.40 -0.83
N TRP A 40 13.74 0.10 -1.14
CA TRP A 40 15.00 -0.49 -1.64
C TRP A 40 15.58 0.27 -2.84
N ASP A 41 14.74 0.58 -3.83
CA ASP A 41 15.20 1.26 -5.05
C ASP A 41 15.59 2.73 -4.80
N GLN A 42 14.94 3.39 -3.83
CA GLN A 42 15.10 4.82 -3.56
C GLN A 42 16.19 5.11 -2.52
N LEU A 43 16.26 4.31 -1.46
CA LEU A 43 17.12 4.53 -0.28
C LEU A 43 18.14 3.41 -0.07
N ARG A 44 18.17 2.38 -0.94
CA ARG A 44 18.94 1.14 -0.71
C ARG A 44 18.63 0.53 0.67
N CYS A 45 17.37 0.64 1.09
CA CYS A 45 16.90 0.09 2.35
C CYS A 45 16.98 -1.44 2.34
N ASN A 46 17.73 -2.00 3.30
CA ASN A 46 18.01 -3.43 3.41
C ASN A 46 17.01 -4.20 4.29
N GLU A 47 15.91 -3.56 4.73
CA GLU A 47 14.88 -4.20 5.53
C GLU A 47 14.28 -5.41 4.82
N ARG A 48 14.08 -6.48 5.59
CA ARG A 48 13.53 -7.75 5.11
C ARG A 48 12.46 -8.23 6.06
N ALA A 49 11.41 -8.81 5.50
CA ALA A 49 10.42 -9.56 6.27
C ALA A 49 10.33 -11.00 5.76
N THR A 50 10.01 -11.91 6.65
CA THR A 50 9.61 -13.28 6.32
C THR A 50 8.27 -13.56 6.99
N THR A 51 7.31 -14.02 6.20
CA THR A 51 6.00 -14.42 6.69
C THR A 51 5.71 -15.87 6.34
N MET A 52 4.99 -16.58 7.20
CA MET A 52 4.41 -17.88 6.89
C MET A 52 2.95 -17.71 6.49
N PHE A 53 2.52 -18.32 5.38
CA PHE A 53 1.15 -18.20 4.89
C PHE A 53 0.28 -19.36 5.36
N THR A 54 -0.51 -19.18 6.41
CA THR A 54 -1.36 -20.25 6.95
C THR A 54 -2.77 -19.72 7.14
N LYS A 55 -3.79 -20.57 6.92
CA LYS A 55 -5.20 -20.18 7.08
C LYS A 55 -5.54 -18.89 6.31
N ASP A 56 -5.05 -18.80 5.08
CA ASP A 56 -5.22 -17.66 4.17
C ASP A 56 -4.69 -16.31 4.69
N GLN A 57 -3.77 -16.34 5.65
CA GLN A 57 -3.18 -15.16 6.27
C GLN A 57 -1.66 -15.22 6.30
N HIS A 58 -1.01 -14.06 6.19
CA HIS A 58 0.43 -13.92 6.36
C HIS A 58 0.78 -13.67 7.83
N HIS A 59 1.41 -14.65 8.48
CA HIS A 59 1.91 -14.51 9.84
C HIS A 59 3.37 -14.11 9.84
N LEU A 60 3.72 -13.04 10.53
CA LEU A 60 5.10 -12.56 10.64
C LEU A 60 5.96 -13.56 11.41
N VAL A 61 7.04 -14.01 10.77
CA VAL A 61 8.06 -14.89 11.36
C VAL A 61 9.30 -14.10 11.73
N LYS A 62 9.76 -13.23 10.82
CA LYS A 62 10.95 -12.40 11.02
C LYS A 62 10.77 -11.05 10.38
N PHE A 63 11.26 -10.00 11.04
CA PHE A 63 11.38 -8.66 10.50
C PHE A 63 12.73 -8.08 10.93
N THR A 64 13.44 -7.47 9.99
CA THR A 64 14.65 -6.71 10.26
C THR A 64 14.37 -5.26 9.91
N ASP A 65 14.37 -4.41 10.93
CA ASP A 65 14.22 -2.96 10.81
C ASP A 65 15.58 -2.33 10.47
N TYR A 66 15.59 -1.28 9.64
CA TYR A 66 16.81 -0.63 9.20
C TYR A 66 16.60 0.88 9.06
N ASN A 67 17.44 1.50 8.24
CA ASN A 67 17.71 2.92 8.05
C ASN A 67 16.55 3.91 7.83
N HIS A 68 15.27 3.56 8.00
CA HIS A 68 14.20 4.56 8.02
C HIS A 68 13.06 4.20 8.97
N ALA A 69 12.36 5.22 9.46
CA ALA A 69 11.16 5.02 10.26
C ALA A 69 10.00 4.43 9.43
N ALA A 70 9.06 3.79 10.13
CA ALA A 70 7.79 3.35 9.57
C ALA A 70 7.00 4.53 8.97
N ASP A 71 6.26 4.27 7.90
CA ASP A 71 5.53 5.28 7.14
C ASP A 71 4.07 4.84 6.99
N ALA A 72 3.33 4.97 8.10
CA ALA A 72 1.94 4.53 8.15
C ALA A 72 1.03 5.34 7.20
N SER A 73 1.36 6.62 6.95
CA SER A 73 0.62 7.43 5.97
C SER A 73 0.80 6.88 4.56
N ARG A 74 2.01 6.43 4.19
CA ARG A 74 2.24 5.77 2.90
C ARG A 74 1.37 4.52 2.71
N VAL A 75 1.21 3.69 3.75
CA VAL A 75 0.31 2.53 3.70
C VAL A 75 -1.14 2.97 3.44
N LYS A 76 -1.61 4.00 4.16
CA LYS A 76 -2.97 4.55 3.98
C LYS A 76 -3.18 5.09 2.57
N VAL A 77 -2.22 5.87 2.04
CA VAL A 77 -2.28 6.42 0.67
C VAL A 77 -2.40 5.31 -0.36
N VAL A 78 -1.59 4.25 -0.27
CA VAL A 78 -1.66 3.12 -1.22
C VAL A 78 -3.02 2.43 -1.17
N LYS A 79 -3.57 2.21 0.03
CA LYS A 79 -4.92 1.64 0.18
C LYS A 79 -6.00 2.52 -0.43
N SER A 80 -5.97 3.84 -0.17
CA SER A 80 -6.92 4.78 -0.77
C SER A 80 -6.84 4.79 -2.30
N LEU A 81 -5.65 4.69 -2.88
CA LEU A 81 -5.47 4.58 -4.33
C LEU A 81 -6.04 3.28 -4.89
N ASN A 82 -5.93 2.16 -4.16
CA ASN A 82 -6.52 0.89 -4.60
C ASN A 82 -8.05 0.94 -4.55
N LEU A 83 -8.62 1.48 -3.46
CA LEU A 83 -10.06 1.70 -3.33
C LEU A 83 -10.59 2.60 -4.46
N LEU A 84 -9.84 3.63 -4.83
CA LEU A 84 -10.17 4.49 -5.96
C LEU A 84 -10.28 3.71 -7.27
N LYS A 85 -9.34 2.80 -7.53
CA LYS A 85 -9.35 1.96 -8.73
C LYS A 85 -10.52 0.98 -8.73
N GLU A 86 -10.77 0.33 -7.60
CA GLU A 86 -11.90 -0.61 -7.47
C GLU A 86 -13.22 0.11 -7.74
N ARG A 87 -13.42 1.30 -7.18
CA ARG A 87 -14.62 2.11 -7.47
C ARG A 87 -14.67 2.55 -8.92
N ALA A 88 -13.56 3.03 -9.49
CA ALA A 88 -13.52 3.43 -10.89
C ALA A 88 -13.90 2.28 -11.85
N GLN A 89 -13.59 1.03 -11.50
CA GLN A 89 -14.01 -0.15 -12.28
C GLN A 89 -15.49 -0.50 -12.10
N GLN A 90 -16.08 -0.19 -10.94
CA GLN A 90 -17.46 -0.54 -10.60
C GLN A 90 -18.47 0.56 -10.93
N THR A 91 -18.01 1.79 -11.17
CA THR A 91 -18.87 2.94 -11.42
C THR A 91 -18.67 3.49 -12.83
N ASN A 92 -19.76 3.87 -13.50
CA ASN A 92 -19.72 4.69 -14.72
C ASN A 92 -19.73 6.20 -14.41
N GLY A 93 -19.41 6.58 -13.17
CA GLY A 93 -19.38 7.97 -12.72
C GLY A 93 -18.19 8.74 -13.29
N GLN A 94 -18.29 10.07 -13.33
CA GLN A 94 -17.16 10.90 -13.75
C GLN A 94 -15.98 10.73 -12.78
N PRO A 95 -14.72 10.77 -13.25
CA PRO A 95 -13.54 10.58 -12.41
C PRO A 95 -13.55 11.41 -11.12
N VAL A 96 -14.02 12.67 -11.20
CA VAL A 96 -14.12 13.57 -10.04
C VAL A 96 -15.06 13.05 -8.95
N GLN A 97 -16.19 12.41 -9.32
CA GLN A 97 -17.15 11.85 -8.38
C GLN A 97 -16.57 10.62 -7.69
N VAL A 98 -15.86 9.78 -8.44
CA VAL A 98 -15.16 8.60 -7.91
C VAL A 98 -14.09 9.04 -6.91
N ILE A 99 -13.26 10.04 -7.25
CA ILE A 99 -12.26 10.63 -6.36
C ILE A 99 -12.91 11.17 -5.09
N GLN A 100 -13.91 12.04 -5.21
CA GLN A 100 -14.60 12.64 -4.06
C GLN A 100 -15.21 11.59 -3.13
N SER A 101 -15.78 10.52 -3.69
CA SER A 101 -16.36 9.44 -2.88
C SER A 101 -15.31 8.76 -1.99
N VAL A 102 -14.08 8.56 -2.49
CA VAL A 102 -13.00 7.92 -1.74
C VAL A 102 -12.48 8.88 -0.68
N LEU A 103 -12.34 10.15 -1.04
CA LEU A 103 -11.86 11.19 -0.13
C LEU A 103 -12.83 11.45 1.02
N ALA A 104 -14.14 11.41 0.77
CA ALA A 104 -15.16 11.57 1.81
C ALA A 104 -15.09 10.50 2.92
N GLY A 105 -14.59 9.30 2.60
CA GLY A 105 -14.36 8.22 3.57
C GLY A 105 -12.93 8.13 4.11
N SER A 106 -12.01 8.96 3.59
CA SER A 106 -10.59 8.97 3.96
C SER A 106 -10.35 9.97 5.08
N SER A 107 -9.78 9.53 6.20
CA SER A 107 -9.45 10.39 7.35
C SER A 107 -8.59 11.61 6.97
N GLN A 108 -8.75 12.71 7.72
CA GLN A 108 -8.12 14.03 7.58
C GLN A 108 -6.59 13.98 7.41
N GLU A 109 -5.94 12.89 7.84
CA GLU A 109 -4.50 12.65 7.72
C GLU A 109 -3.97 12.43 6.29
N ILE A 110 -4.83 12.06 5.33
CA ILE A 110 -4.40 11.85 3.94
C ILE A 110 -4.43 13.17 3.14
N GLY A 111 -5.05 14.22 3.70
CA GLY A 111 -5.27 15.50 3.01
C GLY A 111 -4.00 16.14 2.44
N SER A 112 -2.86 16.02 3.13
CA SER A 112 -1.56 16.54 2.68
C SER A 112 -0.96 15.77 1.50
N HIS A 113 -1.46 14.57 1.21
CA HIS A 113 -1.01 13.72 0.11
C HIS A 113 -1.95 13.79 -1.10
N LEU A 114 -3.01 14.60 -1.04
CA LEU A 114 -3.96 14.76 -2.13
C LEU A 114 -3.51 15.85 -3.10
N PRO A 115 -3.84 15.72 -4.40
CA PRO A 115 -3.72 16.82 -5.34
C PRO A 115 -4.54 18.02 -4.87
N SER A 116 -4.08 19.24 -5.16
CA SER A 116 -4.84 20.44 -4.84
C SER A 116 -6.22 20.42 -5.51
N ARG A 117 -7.17 21.17 -4.95
CA ARG A 117 -8.52 21.26 -5.52
C ARG A 117 -8.50 21.78 -6.96
N ASP A 118 -7.51 22.61 -7.30
CA ASP A 118 -7.30 23.14 -8.65
C ASP A 118 -6.74 22.07 -9.59
N ALA A 119 -5.81 21.23 -9.12
CA ALA A 119 -5.29 20.10 -9.89
C ALA A 119 -6.40 19.07 -10.23
N LEU A 120 -7.37 18.87 -9.33
CA LEU A 120 -8.51 17.98 -9.57
C LEU A 120 -9.54 18.53 -10.57
N ARG A 121 -9.50 19.83 -10.88
CA ARG A 121 -10.44 20.52 -11.80
C ARG A 121 -9.89 20.70 -13.20
N GLN A 122 -8.61 20.40 -13.43
CA GLN A 122 -8.03 20.50 -14.76
C GLN A 122 -8.45 19.31 -15.63
N ASP A 123 -8.89 19.61 -16.84
CA ASP A 123 -9.05 18.60 -17.90
C ASP A 123 -7.66 18.19 -18.41
N VAL A 124 -7.47 16.88 -18.61
CA VAL A 124 -6.26 16.36 -19.25
C VAL A 124 -6.35 16.72 -20.73
N LYS A 125 -5.43 17.57 -21.20
CA LYS A 125 -5.27 17.92 -22.62
C LYS A 125 -4.76 16.75 -23.45
#